data_AF-Q711F1-F1
#
_entry.id   AF-Q711F1-F1
#
_cell.length_a   1.000
_cell.length_b   1.000
_cell.length_c   1.000
_cell.angle_alpha   90.00
_cell.angle_beta   90.00
_cell.angle_gamma   90.00
#
_symmetry.space_group_name_H-M   'P 1'
#
loop_
_entity.id
_entity.type
_entity.pdbx_description
1 polymer ?
#
loop_
_entity_poly.entity_id
_entity_poly.type
_entity_poly.pdbx_seq_one_letter_code
_entity_poly.pdbx_strand_id
1 'polypeptide(L)'
;MNNKIFLNKEAGFLAHTKRKRRFAVTLVGVFFMLLACAGAIGFGQVAYAADEKTVPSHSSPNPEFPWYGYDAYSGWKPRYHDLKVNLKGSKEYQVYCFNLNKSFPYKVNSSVKKWYKRHEGNEEVFKKFADRIKNEPDVSRKILSVIYNGYYENANGIMDNLSPENAILVTQNAIWYYSDSATINDTSSAFKYEAESNGIDSYQLALMRKALKELIDPELEQKVAKKVPNDYQLSIFESLDSTYQHLLSAEFVPKDPPKPGETPEYGPKTPELDGSPIPEDPKHPDENLEPTLPPVMLDGEEVPEVPSESLEPALPPLMPELDGQEVPEKPSIDLPIEVPRYAFNNKDQSPLAGESG
;
A
#
# COMPACT_ATOMS: atom_id res chain seq x y z
N MET A 1 36.82 56.99 -55.45
CA MET A 1 36.10 56.59 -56.67
C MET A 1 34.66 56.25 -56.29
N ASN A 2 33.72 57.02 -56.85
CA ASN A 2 32.27 56.82 -57.06
C ASN A 2 31.31 56.47 -55.90
N ASN A 3 30.51 57.48 -55.56
CA ASN A 3 29.18 57.45 -54.95
C ASN A 3 28.13 56.74 -55.84
N LYS A 4 27.12 56.10 -55.23
CA LYS A 4 25.70 56.54 -55.24
C LYS A 4 24.74 55.41 -54.81
N ILE A 5 23.87 55.76 -53.86
CA ILE A 5 22.52 55.21 -53.64
C ILE A 5 21.58 55.91 -54.65
N PHE A 6 20.56 55.22 -55.20
CA PHE A 6 19.13 55.63 -55.22
C PHE A 6 18.23 54.89 -56.23
N LEU A 7 17.02 54.53 -55.73
CA LEU A 7 15.64 54.61 -56.28
C LEU A 7 15.26 53.77 -57.53
N ASN A 8 14.21 52.92 -57.55
CA ASN A 8 12.75 53.02 -57.26
C ASN A 8 11.90 53.14 -58.56
N LYS A 9 10.70 52.49 -58.55
CA LYS A 9 9.57 52.51 -59.52
C LYS A 9 9.79 51.68 -60.80
N GLU A 10 8.82 50.94 -61.38
CA GLU A 10 7.34 51.00 -61.51
C GLU A 10 6.80 49.54 -61.55
N ALA A 11 5.71 49.14 -60.87
CA ALA A 11 4.28 49.32 -61.19
C ALA A 11 3.85 48.90 -62.62
N GLY A 12 3.01 47.85 -62.73
CA GLY A 12 2.01 47.77 -63.80
C GLY A 12 1.76 46.44 -64.51
N PHE A 13 0.70 45.75 -64.08
CA PHE A 13 -0.37 45.18 -64.93
C PHE A 13 -0.22 43.82 -65.68
N LEU A 14 -1.10 42.88 -65.24
CA LEU A 14 -1.84 41.83 -65.94
C LEU A 14 -1.11 40.79 -66.83
N ALA A 15 -1.20 39.51 -66.45
CA ALA A 15 -2.05 38.56 -67.17
C ALA A 15 -2.20 37.21 -66.43
N HIS A 16 -3.46 36.83 -66.23
CA HIS A 16 -3.92 35.50 -65.82
C HIS A 16 -3.41 34.39 -66.75
N THR A 17 -2.91 33.29 -66.18
CA THR A 17 -3.20 31.95 -66.70
C THR A 17 -3.51 30.99 -65.55
N LYS A 18 -4.81 30.83 -65.26
CA LYS A 18 -5.35 29.72 -64.46
C LYS A 18 -5.12 28.41 -65.25
N ARG A 19 -4.12 27.61 -64.88
CA ARG A 19 -4.08 26.20 -65.27
C ARG A 19 -4.62 25.37 -64.12
N LYS A 20 -5.92 25.04 -64.15
CA LYS A 20 -6.55 24.04 -63.27
C LYS A 20 -5.83 22.70 -63.46
N ARG A 21 -4.91 22.33 -62.56
CA ARG A 21 -4.48 20.94 -62.41
C ARG A 21 -5.55 20.22 -61.60
N ARG A 22 -6.40 19.45 -62.28
CA ARG A 22 -7.24 18.44 -61.65
C ARG A 22 -6.29 17.40 -61.03
N PHE A 23 -6.20 17.36 -59.70
CA PHE A 23 -5.57 16.24 -59.02
C PHE A 23 -6.52 15.05 -59.15
N ALA A 24 -6.23 14.15 -60.06
CA ALA A 24 -6.81 12.82 -60.05
C ALA A 24 -6.24 12.11 -58.82
N VAL A 25 -7.02 12.04 -57.76
CA VAL A 25 -6.72 11.22 -56.59
C VAL A 25 -6.88 9.77 -57.04
N THR A 26 -5.77 9.12 -57.38
CA THR A 26 -5.76 7.70 -57.68
C THR A 26 -6.02 6.93 -56.38
N LEU A 27 -6.84 5.88 -56.46
CA LEU A 27 -7.22 4.99 -55.35
C LEU A 27 -5.99 4.50 -54.53
N VAL A 28 -4.83 4.39 -55.18
CA VAL A 28 -3.54 4.02 -54.59
C VAL A 28 -3.04 5.08 -53.60
N GLY A 29 -3.23 6.37 -53.89
CA GLY A 29 -2.85 7.47 -52.99
C GLY A 29 -3.66 7.52 -51.70
N VAL A 30 -4.94 7.13 -51.76
CA VAL A 30 -5.80 7.01 -50.58
C VAL A 30 -5.38 5.80 -49.73
N PHE A 31 -4.95 4.70 -50.35
CA PHE A 31 -4.51 3.50 -49.64
C PHE A 31 -3.19 3.71 -48.86
N PHE A 32 -2.23 4.47 -49.43
CA PHE A 32 -1.00 4.83 -48.70
C PHE A 32 -1.25 5.83 -47.58
N MET A 33 -2.21 6.75 -47.72
CA MET A 33 -2.56 7.68 -46.65
C MET A 33 -3.27 6.96 -45.48
N LEU A 34 -4.12 5.97 -45.75
CA LEU A 34 -4.75 5.14 -44.71
C LEU A 34 -3.75 4.22 -43.99
N LEU A 35 -2.75 3.68 -44.70
CA LEU A 35 -1.66 2.92 -44.07
C LEU A 35 -0.78 3.77 -43.15
N ALA A 36 -0.58 5.05 -43.47
CA ALA A 36 0.13 5.99 -42.58
C ALA A 36 -0.68 6.32 -41.31
N CYS A 37 -2.02 6.36 -41.40
CA CYS A 37 -2.87 6.52 -40.22
C CYS A 37 -2.98 5.23 -39.39
N ALA A 38 -2.94 4.04 -40.01
CA ALA A 38 -2.92 2.77 -39.28
C ALA A 38 -1.55 2.48 -38.60
N GLY A 39 -0.44 2.96 -39.19
CA GLY A 39 0.89 2.86 -38.59
C GLY A 39 1.11 3.73 -37.36
N ALA A 40 0.30 4.77 -37.15
CA ALA A 40 0.39 5.66 -35.98
C ALA A 40 -0.48 5.20 -34.79
N ILE A 41 -1.44 4.29 -35.02
CA ILE A 41 -2.33 3.76 -33.96
C ILE A 41 -1.70 2.53 -33.26
N GLY A 42 -0.71 1.87 -33.89
CA GLY A 42 -0.01 0.71 -33.31
C GLY A 42 1.09 1.02 -32.28
N PHE A 43 1.56 2.28 -32.18
CA PHE A 43 2.61 2.66 -31.21
C PHE A 43 2.06 3.29 -29.93
N GLY A 44 0.78 3.68 -29.91
CA GLY A 44 0.14 4.29 -28.73
C GLY A 44 -0.26 3.27 -27.65
N GLN A 45 -0.41 1.98 -27.99
CA GLN A 45 -0.72 0.92 -27.01
C GLN A 45 0.51 0.26 -26.39
N VAL A 46 1.71 0.43 -26.99
CA VAL A 46 2.96 -0.14 -26.45
C VAL A 46 3.54 0.72 -25.33
N ALA A 47 3.20 2.02 -25.27
CA ALA A 47 3.68 2.92 -24.23
C ALA A 47 2.92 2.76 -22.89
N TYR A 48 1.72 2.18 -22.87
CA TYR A 48 0.97 1.89 -21.64
C TYR A 48 1.30 0.53 -21.02
N ALA A 49 1.99 -0.35 -21.74
CA ALA A 49 2.49 -1.63 -21.22
C ALA A 49 3.93 -1.54 -20.66
N ALA A 50 4.56 -0.37 -20.74
CA ALA A 50 5.96 -0.16 -20.40
C ALA A 50 6.21 0.28 -18.94
N ASP A 51 5.28 -0.01 -18.03
CA ASP A 51 5.55 -0.04 -16.59
C ASP A 51 5.03 -1.34 -15.96
N GLU A 52 5.03 -2.44 -16.73
CA GLU A 52 5.04 -3.78 -16.12
C GLU A 52 6.37 -3.92 -15.37
N LYS A 53 6.37 -3.60 -14.08
CA LYS A 53 7.42 -4.00 -13.14
C LYS A 53 7.67 -5.49 -13.38
N THR A 54 8.79 -5.81 -14.03
CA THR A 54 9.04 -7.17 -14.50
C THR A 54 9.19 -8.08 -13.30
N VAL A 55 8.22 -8.96 -13.10
CA VAL A 55 8.22 -9.92 -12.00
C VAL A 55 9.40 -10.88 -12.16
N PRO A 56 10.26 -11.08 -11.13
CA PRO A 56 11.44 -11.91 -11.27
C PRO A 56 11.06 -13.36 -11.55
N SER A 57 11.70 -13.97 -12.55
CA SER A 57 11.47 -15.38 -12.89
C SER A 57 12.70 -16.21 -12.57
N HIS A 58 12.65 -16.95 -11.47
CA HIS A 58 13.70 -17.85 -11.04
C HIS A 58 13.14 -19.22 -10.67
N SER A 59 13.93 -20.28 -10.90
CA SER A 59 13.58 -21.65 -10.53
C SER A 59 14.55 -22.18 -9.47
N SER A 60 13.99 -22.76 -8.41
CA SER A 60 14.78 -23.37 -7.35
C SER A 60 15.53 -24.61 -7.85
N PRO A 61 16.80 -24.81 -7.45
CA PRO A 61 17.47 -26.09 -7.65
C PRO A 61 16.89 -27.21 -6.77
N ASN A 62 16.13 -26.87 -5.72
CA ASN A 62 15.44 -27.84 -4.86
C ASN A 62 13.92 -27.80 -5.13
N PRO A 63 13.34 -28.86 -5.73
CA PRO A 63 11.91 -28.89 -6.07
C PRO A 63 10.99 -28.86 -4.84
N GLU A 64 11.46 -29.23 -3.64
CA GLU A 64 10.67 -29.13 -2.41
C GLU A 64 10.49 -27.69 -1.91
N PHE A 65 11.38 -26.78 -2.33
CA PHE A 65 11.37 -25.36 -1.99
C PHE A 65 11.30 -24.52 -3.26
N PRO A 66 10.18 -24.57 -4.01
CA PRO A 66 10.14 -24.01 -5.36
C PRO A 66 9.86 -22.50 -5.40
N TRP A 67 9.40 -21.90 -4.28
CA TRP A 67 9.03 -20.50 -4.20
C TRP A 67 10.25 -19.61 -4.04
N TYR A 68 10.33 -18.53 -4.80
CA TYR A 68 11.35 -17.50 -4.63
C TYR A 68 10.83 -16.43 -3.68
N GLY A 69 11.54 -16.16 -2.58
CA GLY A 69 11.25 -15.07 -1.65
C GLY A 69 12.36 -14.03 -1.65
N TYR A 70 11.97 -12.76 -1.63
CA TYR A 70 12.89 -11.63 -1.81
C TYR A 70 12.33 -10.33 -1.27
N ASP A 71 13.22 -9.37 -1.07
CA ASP A 71 12.87 -7.98 -0.78
C ASP A 71 12.82 -7.16 -2.09
N ALA A 72 11.62 -6.73 -2.48
CA ALA A 72 11.38 -5.92 -3.67
C ALA A 72 11.64 -4.43 -3.45
N TYR A 73 11.95 -4.01 -2.22
CA TYR A 73 12.24 -2.62 -1.92
C TYR A 73 13.56 -2.18 -2.57
N SER A 74 13.44 -1.27 -3.53
CA SER A 74 14.56 -0.72 -4.31
C SER A 74 15.15 0.56 -3.72
N GLY A 75 14.53 1.13 -2.68
CA GLY A 75 15.01 2.35 -2.05
C GLY A 75 16.23 2.14 -1.14
N TRP A 76 16.75 3.26 -0.65
CA TRP A 76 17.97 3.33 0.18
C TRP A 76 17.69 3.47 1.68
N LYS A 77 16.45 3.83 2.06
CA LYS A 77 16.08 3.97 3.48
C LYS A 77 16.14 2.60 4.18
N PRO A 78 16.93 2.45 5.26
CA PRO A 78 17.37 1.15 5.76
C PRO A 78 16.29 0.34 6.49
N ARG A 79 15.16 0.94 6.89
CA ARG A 79 14.10 0.25 7.64
C ARG A 79 12.90 -0.17 6.78
N TYR A 80 12.92 0.17 5.50
CA TYR A 80 11.87 -0.25 4.58
C TYR A 80 12.25 -1.56 3.91
N HIS A 81 11.23 -2.40 3.79
CA HIS A 81 11.25 -3.68 3.10
C HIS A 81 9.92 -3.79 2.34
N ASP A 82 9.94 -4.52 1.23
CA ASP A 82 8.73 -4.91 0.50
C ASP A 82 8.88 -6.39 0.14
N LEU A 83 8.61 -7.26 1.11
CA LEU A 83 8.87 -8.68 0.96
C LEU A 83 7.81 -9.30 0.05
N LYS A 84 8.27 -10.05 -0.96
CA LYS A 84 7.43 -10.75 -1.92
C LYS A 84 7.82 -12.22 -2.03
N VAL A 85 6.87 -13.03 -2.48
CA VAL A 85 7.14 -14.36 -3.01
C VAL A 85 6.49 -14.55 -4.37
N ASN A 86 7.09 -15.38 -5.21
CA ASN A 86 6.43 -15.90 -6.41
C ASN A 86 6.94 -17.30 -6.78
N LEU A 87 6.26 -17.94 -7.73
CA LEU A 87 6.64 -19.24 -8.27
C LEU A 87 7.01 -19.10 -9.74
N LYS A 88 8.31 -19.18 -10.06
CA LYS A 88 8.81 -19.22 -11.45
C LYS A 88 8.29 -18.08 -12.35
N GLY A 89 8.19 -16.87 -11.81
CA GLY A 89 7.68 -15.72 -12.55
C GLY A 89 6.15 -15.58 -12.57
N SER A 90 5.43 -16.34 -11.72
CA SER A 90 4.00 -16.09 -11.44
C SER A 90 3.77 -14.70 -10.85
N LYS A 91 2.49 -14.30 -10.70
CA LYS A 91 2.10 -13.15 -9.88
C LYS A 91 2.88 -13.11 -8.55
N GLU A 92 3.29 -11.92 -8.14
CA GLU A 92 3.89 -11.67 -6.83
C GLU A 92 2.81 -11.65 -5.74
N TYR A 93 3.15 -12.22 -4.58
CA TYR A 93 2.30 -12.19 -3.39
C TYR A 93 2.97 -11.36 -2.30
N GLN A 94 2.19 -10.51 -1.64
CA GLN A 94 2.68 -9.78 -0.47
C GLN A 94 2.91 -10.78 0.66
N VAL A 95 4.10 -10.70 1.27
CA VAL A 95 4.43 -11.48 2.45
C VAL A 95 5.01 -10.60 3.54
N TYR A 96 5.04 -11.15 4.74
CA TYR A 96 5.66 -10.59 5.93
C TYR A 96 6.53 -11.65 6.58
N CYS A 97 7.58 -11.24 7.29
CA CYS A 97 8.48 -12.16 7.95
C CYS A 97 8.11 -12.42 9.40
N PHE A 98 8.56 -13.55 9.91
CA PHE A 98 8.62 -13.88 11.34
C PHE A 98 9.93 -14.60 11.63
N ASN A 99 10.23 -14.86 12.91
CA ASN A 99 11.58 -15.19 13.40
C ASN A 99 12.50 -13.97 13.37
N LEU A 100 12.16 -12.93 14.13
CA LEU A 100 12.81 -11.62 14.18
C LEU A 100 14.34 -11.68 14.33
N ASN A 101 14.88 -12.74 14.94
CA ASN A 101 16.32 -12.94 15.14
C ASN A 101 17.07 -13.54 13.93
N LYS A 102 16.36 -13.92 12.86
CA LYS A 102 16.93 -14.45 11.60
C LYS A 102 17.07 -13.34 10.55
N SER A 103 17.83 -13.61 9.49
CA SER A 103 18.08 -12.64 8.42
C SER A 103 16.87 -12.47 7.49
N PHE A 104 16.62 -11.26 7.02
CA PHE A 104 15.65 -11.00 5.96
C PHE A 104 16.04 -11.69 4.64
N PRO A 105 15.07 -12.03 3.78
CA PRO A 105 15.37 -12.38 2.39
C PRO A 105 16.21 -11.29 1.72
N TYR A 106 17.08 -11.68 0.79
CA TYR A 106 17.86 -10.71 0.04
C TYR A 106 17.01 -9.87 -0.91
N LYS A 107 17.50 -8.69 -1.26
CA LYS A 107 16.94 -7.85 -2.31
C LYS A 107 16.82 -8.61 -3.64
N VAL A 108 15.82 -8.26 -4.44
CA VAL A 108 15.53 -8.88 -5.74
C VAL A 108 16.74 -8.96 -6.70
N ASN A 109 17.64 -7.98 -6.63
CA ASN A 109 18.84 -7.89 -7.46
C ASN A 109 20.05 -8.69 -6.93
N SER A 110 19.94 -9.33 -5.76
CA SER A 110 21.02 -10.16 -5.21
C SER A 110 21.30 -11.35 -6.12
N SER A 111 22.57 -11.73 -6.29
CA SER A 111 22.93 -12.95 -7.02
C SER A 111 22.48 -14.22 -6.27
N VAL A 112 22.38 -14.16 -4.94
CA VAL A 112 21.93 -15.25 -4.08
C VAL A 112 20.43 -15.19 -3.89
N LYS A 113 19.74 -16.29 -4.25
CA LYS A 113 18.28 -16.43 -4.15
C LYS A 113 17.89 -17.18 -2.88
N LYS A 114 16.73 -16.82 -2.32
CA LYS A 114 16.17 -17.49 -1.13
C LYS A 114 14.90 -18.24 -1.51
N TRP A 115 14.87 -19.51 -1.10
CA TRP A 115 13.92 -20.50 -1.59
C TRP A 115 13.03 -20.98 -0.46
N TYR A 116 11.75 -21.15 -0.79
CA TYR A 116 10.71 -21.39 0.20
C TYR A 116 9.79 -22.55 -0.19
N LYS A 117 9.25 -23.21 0.83
CA LYS A 117 8.21 -24.23 0.73
C LYS A 117 6.92 -23.67 1.33
N ARG A 118 5.85 -23.66 0.54
CA ARG A 118 4.53 -23.21 1.00
C ARG A 118 3.83 -24.32 1.78
N HIS A 119 3.24 -23.94 2.90
CA HIS A 119 2.35 -24.73 3.74
C HIS A 119 1.02 -23.98 3.90
N GLU A 120 -0.07 -24.72 4.05
CA GLU A 120 -1.33 -24.13 4.53
C GLU A 120 -1.11 -23.64 5.97
N GLY A 121 -1.40 -22.37 6.22
CA GLY A 121 -1.14 -21.72 7.48
C GLY A 121 -2.29 -21.96 8.45
N ASN A 122 -2.10 -22.95 9.33
CA ASN A 122 -2.92 -23.15 10.51
C ASN A 122 -2.06 -22.99 11.78
N GLU A 123 -2.71 -23.01 12.93
CA GLU A 123 -2.06 -22.78 14.24
C GLU A 123 -0.93 -23.78 14.54
N GLU A 124 -1.08 -25.05 14.15
CA GLU A 124 -0.05 -26.07 14.34
C GLU A 124 1.18 -25.80 13.46
N VAL A 125 0.97 -25.52 12.17
CA VAL A 125 2.04 -25.20 11.22
C VAL A 125 2.75 -23.91 11.64
N PHE A 126 2.02 -22.90 12.07
CA PHE A 126 2.60 -21.66 12.57
C PHE A 126 3.50 -21.90 13.79
N LYS A 127 2.99 -22.64 14.78
CA LYS A 127 3.74 -23.01 15.99
C LYS A 127 4.99 -23.81 15.71
N LYS A 128 4.98 -24.65 14.68
CA LYS A 128 6.14 -25.44 14.27
C LYS A 128 7.32 -24.57 13.80
N PHE A 129 7.06 -23.44 13.15
CA PHE A 129 8.09 -22.62 12.51
C PHE A 129 8.46 -21.36 13.31
N ALA A 130 7.58 -20.86 14.17
CA ALA A 130 7.86 -19.70 15.00
C ALA A 130 8.80 -20.06 16.18
N ASP A 131 9.83 -19.25 16.43
CA ASP A 131 10.78 -19.49 17.53
C ASP A 131 10.20 -19.10 18.90
N ARG A 132 9.36 -18.06 18.92
CA ARG A 132 8.64 -17.55 20.10
C ARG A 132 7.30 -17.03 19.65
N ILE A 133 6.25 -17.18 20.47
CA ILE A 133 4.90 -16.75 20.09
C ILE A 133 4.28 -16.00 21.25
N LYS A 134 3.50 -14.95 20.95
CA LYS A 134 2.73 -14.24 21.97
C LYS A 134 1.87 -15.24 22.74
N ASN A 135 1.88 -15.13 24.07
CA ASN A 135 1.07 -15.99 24.92
C ASN A 135 -0.40 -15.53 24.92
N GLU A 136 -1.09 -15.78 23.81
CA GLU A 136 -2.50 -15.51 23.58
C GLU A 136 -3.13 -16.70 22.83
N PRO A 137 -4.45 -16.93 22.97
CA PRO A 137 -5.14 -17.90 22.13
C PRO A 137 -5.23 -17.40 20.69
N ASP A 138 -5.36 -18.34 19.75
CA ASP A 138 -5.68 -18.11 18.34
C ASP A 138 -4.76 -17.08 17.65
N VAL A 139 -3.45 -17.17 17.89
CA VAL A 139 -2.46 -16.23 17.35
C VAL A 139 -2.50 -16.18 15.83
N SER A 140 -2.65 -17.33 15.15
CA SER A 140 -2.76 -17.33 13.68
C SER A 140 -3.98 -16.54 13.19
N ARG A 141 -5.09 -16.58 13.93
CA ARG A 141 -6.32 -15.83 13.60
C ARG A 141 -6.13 -14.33 13.82
N LYS A 142 -5.41 -13.94 14.88
CA LYS A 142 -5.03 -12.55 15.14
C LYS A 142 -4.11 -12.01 14.04
N ILE A 143 -3.12 -12.79 13.61
CA ILE A 143 -2.25 -12.44 12.46
C ILE A 143 -3.07 -12.28 11.17
N LEU A 144 -4.04 -13.16 10.91
CA LEU A 144 -4.96 -13.00 9.77
C LEU A 144 -5.75 -11.68 9.84
N SER A 145 -6.28 -11.34 11.01
CA SER A 145 -6.96 -10.06 11.23
C SER A 145 -6.04 -8.86 11.00
N VAL A 146 -4.78 -8.95 11.46
CA VAL A 146 -3.76 -7.94 11.21
C VAL A 146 -3.52 -7.75 9.72
N ILE A 147 -3.32 -8.82 8.95
CA ILE A 147 -3.01 -8.71 7.51
C ILE A 147 -4.22 -8.20 6.72
N TYR A 148 -5.44 -8.67 7.05
CA TYR A 148 -6.67 -8.23 6.40
C TYR A 148 -6.96 -6.73 6.61
N ASN A 149 -6.60 -6.19 7.79
CA ASN A 149 -6.75 -4.78 8.10
C ASN A 149 -5.49 -3.94 7.82
N GLY A 150 -4.37 -4.60 7.55
CA GLY A 150 -3.09 -3.98 7.27
C GLY A 150 -2.83 -3.82 5.78
N TYR A 151 -1.57 -3.68 5.40
CA TYR A 151 -1.19 -3.56 4.00
C TYR A 151 -1.24 -4.93 3.29
N TYR A 152 -1.70 -5.06 2.05
CA TYR A 152 -2.28 -4.02 1.20
C TYR A 152 -3.82 -3.93 1.26
N GLU A 153 -4.49 -4.93 1.84
CA GLU A 153 -5.96 -5.07 1.78
C GLU A 153 -6.68 -3.90 2.47
N ASN A 154 -6.20 -3.48 3.64
CA ASN A 154 -6.72 -2.33 4.40
C ASN A 154 -8.26 -2.34 4.53
N ALA A 155 -8.85 -3.50 4.81
CA ALA A 155 -10.29 -3.73 4.67
C ALA A 155 -11.16 -2.71 5.43
N ASN A 156 -10.69 -2.22 6.57
CA ASN A 156 -11.39 -1.26 7.43
C ASN A 156 -10.73 0.13 7.49
N GLY A 157 -9.81 0.47 6.59
CA GLY A 157 -9.24 1.82 6.49
C GLY A 157 -8.26 2.20 7.61
N ILE A 158 -7.72 1.23 8.35
CA ILE A 158 -6.74 1.47 9.43
C ILE A 158 -5.44 2.09 8.89
N MET A 159 -5.10 1.81 7.63
CA MET A 159 -3.88 2.28 6.97
C MET A 159 -4.08 3.56 6.15
N ASP A 160 -5.25 4.20 6.23
CA ASP A 160 -5.57 5.36 5.39
C ASP A 160 -4.57 6.51 5.59
N ASN A 161 -4.15 7.11 4.48
CA ASN A 161 -3.17 8.20 4.41
C ASN A 161 -1.73 7.84 4.80
N LEU A 162 -1.43 6.57 5.10
CA LEU A 162 -0.04 6.11 5.21
C LEU A 162 0.57 5.92 3.82
N SER A 163 1.83 6.31 3.65
CA SER A 163 2.60 5.88 2.48
C SER A 163 2.76 4.35 2.48
N PRO A 164 2.82 3.69 1.31
CA PRO A 164 2.93 2.23 1.22
C PRO A 164 4.02 1.62 2.10
N GLU A 165 5.22 2.20 2.11
CA GLU A 165 6.36 1.69 2.89
C GLU A 165 6.12 1.79 4.41
N ASN A 166 5.44 2.85 4.85
CA ASN A 166 5.04 3.01 6.25
C ASN A 166 3.93 2.03 6.64
N ALA A 167 2.96 1.79 5.75
CA ALA A 167 1.90 0.82 5.98
C ALA A 167 2.44 -0.63 6.07
N ILE A 168 3.40 -1.00 5.21
CA ILE A 168 4.13 -2.26 5.29
C ILE A 168 4.87 -2.37 6.63
N LEU A 169 5.60 -1.32 7.01
CA LEU A 169 6.35 -1.29 8.27
C LEU A 169 5.46 -1.44 9.51
N VAL A 170 4.30 -0.77 9.53
CA VAL A 170 3.30 -0.89 10.60
C VAL A 170 2.74 -2.32 10.66
N THR A 171 2.35 -2.88 9.51
CA THR A 171 1.79 -4.23 9.42
C THR A 171 2.81 -5.28 9.88
N GLN A 172 4.07 -5.16 9.43
CA GLN A 172 5.16 -6.05 9.82
C GLN A 172 5.43 -6.01 11.34
N ASN A 173 5.38 -4.84 11.98
CA ASN A 173 5.56 -4.70 13.42
C ASN A 173 4.39 -5.31 14.21
N ALA A 174 3.15 -5.16 13.74
CA ALA A 174 2.00 -5.83 14.32
C ALA A 174 2.08 -7.36 14.19
N ILE A 175 2.65 -7.87 13.10
CA ILE A 175 2.91 -9.30 12.93
C ILE A 175 3.96 -9.77 13.94
N TRP A 176 5.10 -9.09 14.08
CA TRP A 176 6.13 -9.46 15.07
C TRP A 176 5.63 -9.39 16.52
N TYR A 177 4.69 -8.50 16.84
CA TYR A 177 4.04 -8.48 18.16
C TYR A 177 3.41 -9.84 18.50
N TYR A 178 2.80 -10.50 17.52
CA TYR A 178 2.18 -11.82 17.67
C TYR A 178 3.15 -12.97 17.42
N SER A 179 3.91 -12.91 16.32
CA SER A 179 4.75 -13.99 15.81
C SER A 179 6.08 -14.18 16.50
N ASP A 180 6.52 -13.17 17.27
CA ASP A 180 7.80 -13.15 17.94
C ASP A 180 7.69 -12.60 19.37
N SER A 181 6.46 -12.36 19.84
CA SER A 181 6.15 -11.64 21.09
C SER A 181 6.91 -10.31 21.21
N ALA A 182 7.18 -9.62 20.10
CA ALA A 182 7.97 -8.39 20.11
C ALA A 182 7.38 -7.38 21.13
N THR A 183 8.26 -6.81 21.95
CA THR A 183 7.84 -5.94 23.05
C THR A 183 7.39 -4.59 22.51
N ILE A 184 6.10 -4.31 22.62
CA ILE A 184 5.49 -3.01 22.33
C ILE A 184 4.75 -2.56 23.58
N ASN A 185 5.45 -1.87 24.48
CA ASN A 185 4.89 -1.41 25.75
C ASN A 185 3.98 -0.20 25.58
N ASP A 186 4.38 0.72 24.69
CA ASP A 186 3.62 1.93 24.40
C ASP A 186 3.77 2.28 22.91
N THR A 187 2.66 2.17 22.17
CA THR A 187 2.60 2.52 20.76
C THR A 187 2.85 4.00 20.49
N SER A 188 2.64 4.88 21.48
CA SER A 188 2.95 6.31 21.35
C SER A 188 4.45 6.58 21.21
N SER A 189 5.29 5.66 21.68
CA SER A 189 6.74 5.69 21.58
C SER A 189 7.31 4.87 20.42
N ALA A 190 6.46 4.10 19.73
CA ALA A 190 6.87 3.23 18.62
C ALA A 190 7.47 4.03 17.44
N PHE A 191 8.25 3.34 16.63
CA PHE A 191 8.87 3.85 15.40
C PHE A 191 9.83 5.04 15.58
N LYS A 192 10.31 5.33 16.80
CA LYS A 192 11.20 6.48 17.05
C LYS A 192 12.46 6.40 16.17
N TYR A 193 13.09 5.24 16.15
CA TYR A 193 14.32 5.02 15.41
C TYR A 193 14.10 4.93 13.89
N GLU A 194 12.99 4.31 13.47
CA GLU A 194 12.54 4.28 12.09
C GLU A 194 12.26 5.69 11.57
N ALA A 195 11.64 6.55 12.39
CA ALA A 195 11.37 7.93 12.03
C ALA A 195 12.65 8.73 11.81
N GLU A 196 13.63 8.59 12.72
CA GLU A 196 14.94 9.22 12.59
C GLU A 196 15.71 8.70 11.35
N SER A 197 15.77 7.38 11.17
CA SER A 197 16.60 6.75 10.12
C SER A 197 16.01 6.83 8.71
N ASN A 198 14.68 6.81 8.58
CA ASN A 198 13.99 6.91 7.30
C ASN A 198 13.49 8.34 7.01
N GLY A 199 13.66 9.30 7.92
CA GLY A 199 13.12 10.65 7.79
C GLY A 199 11.60 10.66 7.67
N ILE A 200 10.91 9.93 8.56
CA ILE A 200 9.45 9.90 8.61
C ILE A 200 8.99 11.18 9.30
N ASP A 201 8.15 11.97 8.62
CA ASP A 201 7.60 13.19 9.21
C ASP A 201 6.63 12.90 10.35
N SER A 202 6.34 13.92 11.15
CA SER A 202 5.48 13.81 12.33
C SER A 202 4.04 13.39 12.02
N TYR A 203 3.53 13.73 10.83
CA TYR A 203 2.17 13.40 10.44
C TYR A 203 2.07 11.89 10.13
N GLN A 204 2.98 11.38 9.30
CA GLN A 204 3.10 9.94 9.03
C GLN A 204 3.37 9.15 10.32
N LEU A 205 4.29 9.62 11.17
CA LEU A 205 4.61 8.95 12.43
C LEU A 205 3.40 8.85 13.37
N ALA A 206 2.58 9.90 13.46
CA ALA A 206 1.36 9.88 14.26
C ALA A 206 0.35 8.84 13.73
N LEU A 207 0.16 8.79 12.40
CA LEU A 207 -0.71 7.80 11.76
C LEU A 207 -0.20 6.38 11.98
N MET A 208 1.11 6.15 11.85
CA MET A 208 1.71 4.82 12.04
C MET A 208 1.47 4.30 13.46
N ARG A 209 1.64 5.15 14.47
CA ARG A 209 1.43 4.80 15.88
C ARG A 209 -0.04 4.49 16.18
N LYS A 210 -0.95 5.27 15.59
CA LYS A 210 -2.40 5.03 15.68
C LYS A 210 -2.76 3.68 15.05
N ALA A 211 -2.33 3.44 13.81
CA ALA A 211 -2.59 2.20 13.08
C ALA A 211 -2.01 0.97 13.81
N LEU A 212 -0.76 1.05 14.30
CA LEU A 212 -0.15 -0.02 15.08
C LEU A 212 -0.98 -0.33 16.34
N LYS A 213 -1.43 0.70 17.05
CA LYS A 213 -2.28 0.53 18.25
C LYS A 213 -3.56 -0.21 17.95
N GLU A 214 -4.21 0.12 16.85
CA GLU A 214 -5.44 -0.56 16.42
C GLU A 214 -5.17 -2.01 15.99
N LEU A 215 -4.09 -2.25 15.23
CA LEU A 215 -3.76 -3.60 14.74
C LEU A 215 -3.38 -4.59 15.86
N ILE A 216 -2.70 -4.15 16.91
CA ILE A 216 -2.29 -5.03 18.02
C ILE A 216 -3.35 -5.12 19.13
N ASP A 217 -4.49 -4.43 18.96
CA ASP A 217 -5.61 -4.53 19.88
C ASP A 217 -6.09 -5.99 19.91
N PRO A 218 -6.09 -6.66 21.08
CA PRO A 218 -6.48 -8.06 21.16
C PRO A 218 -7.93 -8.30 20.75
N GLU A 219 -8.75 -7.24 20.71
CA GLU A 219 -10.15 -7.24 20.30
C GLU A 219 -10.37 -6.62 18.90
N LEU A 220 -9.30 -6.45 18.09
CA LEU A 220 -9.37 -5.88 16.74
C LEU A 220 -10.51 -6.49 15.94
N GLU A 221 -10.57 -7.82 15.91
CA GLU A 221 -11.57 -8.55 15.12
C GLU A 221 -13.00 -8.26 15.58
N GLN A 222 -13.24 -8.05 16.87
CA GLN A 222 -14.56 -7.70 17.41
C GLN A 222 -14.94 -6.26 17.05
N LYS A 223 -13.98 -5.34 17.05
CA LYS A 223 -14.17 -3.88 16.86
C LYS A 223 -14.39 -3.47 15.41
N VAL A 224 -13.73 -4.12 14.45
CA VAL A 224 -13.82 -3.74 13.02
C VAL A 224 -15.16 -4.12 12.40
N ALA A 225 -15.64 -3.35 11.43
CA ALA A 225 -16.92 -3.60 10.77
C ALA A 225 -16.84 -4.79 9.80
N LYS A 226 -15.86 -4.80 8.91
CA LYS A 226 -15.60 -5.90 7.98
C LYS A 226 -14.78 -6.96 8.69
N LYS A 227 -15.36 -8.14 8.88
CA LYS A 227 -14.67 -9.30 9.46
C LYS A 227 -13.82 -9.99 8.39
N VAL A 228 -12.79 -10.71 8.83
CA VAL A 228 -12.00 -11.58 7.96
C VAL A 228 -12.92 -12.66 7.37
N PRO A 229 -12.96 -12.84 6.05
CA PRO A 229 -13.76 -13.89 5.41
C PRO A 229 -13.33 -15.31 5.84
N ASN A 230 -14.25 -16.27 5.83
CA ASN A 230 -13.96 -17.64 6.24
C ASN A 230 -12.97 -18.37 5.31
N ASP A 231 -12.89 -17.95 4.05
CA ASP A 231 -11.97 -18.46 3.03
C ASP A 231 -10.63 -17.70 3.01
N TYR A 232 -10.46 -16.68 3.86
CA TYR A 232 -9.21 -15.95 4.02
C TYR A 232 -8.25 -16.76 4.90
N GLN A 233 -7.22 -17.35 4.27
CA GLN A 233 -6.34 -18.33 4.90
C GLN A 233 -4.90 -17.86 4.89
N LEU A 234 -4.17 -18.24 5.94
CA LEU A 234 -2.76 -17.95 6.03
C LEU A 234 -2.01 -18.92 5.10
N SER A 235 -0.96 -18.45 4.44
CA SER A 235 0.04 -19.30 3.80
C SER A 235 1.37 -19.08 4.52
N ILE A 236 2.03 -20.15 4.94
CA ILE A 236 3.35 -20.11 5.58
C ILE A 236 4.39 -20.58 4.59
N PHE A 237 5.49 -19.85 4.49
CA PHE A 237 6.62 -20.13 3.63
C PHE A 237 7.83 -20.47 4.51
N GLU A 238 8.10 -21.77 4.61
CA GLU A 238 9.28 -22.31 5.27
C GLU A 238 10.51 -22.01 4.42
N SER A 239 11.57 -21.48 5.03
CA SER A 239 12.82 -21.15 4.35
C SER A 239 13.67 -22.41 4.21
N LEU A 240 14.23 -22.65 3.03
CA LEU A 240 15.24 -23.70 2.82
C LEU A 240 16.49 -23.47 3.69
N ASP A 241 16.85 -22.20 3.90
CA ASP A 241 17.99 -21.79 4.70
C ASP A 241 17.46 -21.26 6.05
N SER A 242 17.65 -22.06 7.10
CA SER A 242 17.11 -21.78 8.43
C SER A 242 17.74 -20.58 9.13
N THR A 243 18.80 -19.98 8.55
CA THR A 243 19.37 -18.71 9.02
C THR A 243 18.57 -17.49 8.55
N TYR A 244 17.62 -17.70 7.64
CA TYR A 244 16.73 -16.68 7.10
C TYR A 244 15.31 -16.85 7.66
N GLN A 245 14.62 -15.74 7.74
CA GLN A 245 13.26 -15.66 8.23
C GLN A 245 12.31 -16.50 7.38
N HIS A 246 11.38 -17.16 8.06
CA HIS A 246 10.19 -17.71 7.42
C HIS A 246 9.24 -16.56 7.06
N LEU A 247 8.39 -16.78 6.07
CA LEU A 247 7.47 -15.76 5.58
C LEU A 247 6.02 -16.23 5.72
N LEU A 248 5.09 -15.29 5.80
CA LEU A 248 3.67 -15.57 5.82
C LEU A 248 2.91 -14.59 4.92
N SER A 249 1.79 -15.05 4.38
CA SER A 249 0.81 -14.24 3.63
C SER A 249 -0.59 -14.60 4.11
N ALA A 250 -1.57 -13.75 3.83
CA ALA A 250 -2.98 -14.04 4.08
C ALA A 250 -3.87 -13.97 2.83
N GLU A 251 -3.33 -13.55 1.69
CA GLU A 251 -4.05 -13.75 0.43
C GLU A 251 -3.99 -15.23 0.04
N PHE A 252 -5.03 -15.73 -0.63
CA PHE A 252 -5.03 -17.10 -1.13
C PHE A 252 -3.92 -17.27 -2.17
N VAL A 253 -2.89 -18.05 -1.79
CA VAL A 253 -1.80 -18.42 -2.68
C VAL A 253 -2.08 -19.84 -3.21
N PRO A 254 -2.52 -20.05 -4.45
CA PRO A 254 -2.73 -21.39 -4.99
C PRO A 254 -1.42 -22.17 -5.10
N LYS A 255 -1.53 -23.51 -5.22
CA LYS A 255 -0.35 -24.38 -5.48
C LYS A 255 0.31 -24.01 -6.82
N ASP A 256 -0.52 -23.72 -7.82
CA ASP A 256 -0.11 -23.28 -9.16
C ASP A 256 -0.64 -21.84 -9.39
N PRO A 257 0.14 -20.81 -9.02
CA PRO A 257 -0.25 -19.41 -9.19
C PRO A 257 -0.28 -18.98 -10.66
N PRO A 258 -1.24 -18.09 -11.01
CA PRO A 258 -1.35 -17.55 -12.36
C PRO A 258 -0.13 -16.70 -12.71
N LYS A 259 0.11 -16.50 -14.01
CA LYS A 259 1.11 -15.51 -14.46
C LYS A 259 0.66 -14.09 -14.11
N PRO A 260 1.58 -13.11 -14.07
CA PRO A 260 1.21 -11.71 -13.91
C PRO A 260 0.15 -11.31 -14.94
N GLY A 261 -0.95 -10.69 -14.49
CA GLY A 261 -2.06 -10.27 -15.35
C GLY A 261 -3.14 -11.33 -15.62
N GLU A 262 -2.95 -12.60 -15.27
CA GLU A 262 -3.97 -13.65 -15.41
C GLU A 262 -4.88 -13.73 -14.17
N THR A 263 -6.19 -13.95 -14.38
CA THR A 263 -7.15 -14.19 -13.29
C THR A 263 -7.05 -15.64 -12.79
N PRO A 264 -7.04 -15.90 -11.47
CA PRO A 264 -6.98 -17.26 -10.92
C PRO A 264 -8.21 -18.10 -11.33
N GLU A 265 -8.02 -19.33 -11.82
CA GLU A 265 -9.11 -20.29 -12.06
C GLU A 265 -9.81 -20.76 -10.76
N TYR A 266 -9.18 -20.54 -9.59
CA TYR A 266 -9.60 -21.08 -8.29
C TYR A 266 -9.89 -20.01 -7.21
N GLY A 267 -10.09 -18.75 -7.57
CA GLY A 267 -10.50 -17.69 -6.62
C GLY A 267 -12.00 -17.71 -6.30
N PRO A 268 -12.45 -17.11 -5.18
CA PRO A 268 -13.87 -16.90 -4.94
C PRO A 268 -14.43 -16.14 -6.13
N LYS A 269 -15.45 -16.71 -6.77
CA LYS A 269 -16.19 -16.03 -7.83
C LYS A 269 -16.62 -14.70 -7.25
N THR A 270 -16.24 -13.60 -7.90
CA THR A 270 -17.02 -12.37 -7.81
C THR A 270 -18.49 -12.77 -7.91
N PRO A 271 -19.40 -12.23 -7.08
CA PRO A 271 -20.82 -12.40 -7.35
C PRO A 271 -21.00 -11.99 -8.80
N GLU A 272 -21.28 -12.95 -9.67
CA GLU A 272 -21.74 -12.65 -11.01
C GLU A 272 -22.93 -11.73 -10.74
N LEU A 273 -22.86 -10.48 -11.21
CA LEU A 273 -24.06 -9.68 -11.36
C LEU A 273 -24.97 -10.60 -12.17
N ASP A 274 -25.96 -11.18 -11.50
CA ASP A 274 -26.96 -12.00 -12.15
C ASP A 274 -27.46 -11.14 -13.30
N GLY A 275 -27.41 -11.71 -14.50
CA GLY A 275 -27.74 -11.04 -15.77
C GLY A 275 -29.20 -10.61 -15.89
N SER A 276 -29.87 -10.31 -14.77
CA SER A 276 -31.08 -9.53 -14.71
C SER A 276 -30.84 -8.20 -15.42
N PRO A 277 -31.53 -7.94 -16.54
CA PRO A 277 -31.42 -6.67 -17.24
C PRO A 277 -31.83 -5.54 -16.30
N ILE A 278 -31.01 -4.50 -16.24
CA ILE A 278 -31.37 -3.21 -15.66
C ILE A 278 -32.69 -2.77 -16.32
N PRO A 279 -33.78 -2.51 -15.57
CA PRO A 279 -35.00 -2.02 -16.17
C PRO A 279 -34.69 -0.71 -16.91
N GLU A 280 -34.94 -0.70 -18.22
CA GLU A 280 -34.86 0.51 -19.02
C GLU A 280 -35.81 1.57 -18.42
N ASP A 281 -35.20 2.73 -18.18
CA ASP A 281 -35.80 3.96 -17.72
C ASP A 281 -37.05 4.33 -18.54
N PRO A 282 -38.25 4.50 -17.94
CA PRO A 282 -39.37 5.10 -18.64
C PRO A 282 -39.44 6.61 -18.39
N LYS A 283 -39.02 7.33 -19.44
CA LYS A 283 -39.52 8.65 -19.88
C LYS A 283 -39.16 9.89 -19.06
N HIS A 284 -38.34 10.70 -19.73
CA HIS A 284 -38.30 12.16 -19.73
C HIS A 284 -39.61 12.84 -19.28
N PRO A 285 -39.59 13.77 -18.32
CA PRO A 285 -40.76 14.57 -17.98
C PRO A 285 -41.09 15.55 -19.11
N ASP A 286 -42.38 15.63 -19.42
CA ASP A 286 -43.00 16.63 -20.30
C ASP A 286 -42.85 18.03 -19.66
N GLU A 287 -42.29 18.98 -20.40
CA GLU A 287 -42.29 20.40 -20.05
C GLU A 287 -43.67 21.01 -20.29
N ASN A 288 -44.67 20.79 -19.41
CA ASN A 288 -45.86 21.64 -19.39
C ASN A 288 -46.77 21.47 -18.16
N LEU A 289 -46.35 21.88 -16.96
CA LEU A 289 -47.31 22.18 -15.88
C LEU A 289 -46.80 23.35 -15.02
N GLU A 290 -47.63 24.39 -14.90
CA GLU A 290 -47.46 25.55 -14.02
C GLU A 290 -47.16 25.16 -12.56
N PRO A 291 -46.42 26.00 -11.81
CA PRO A 291 -46.18 25.74 -10.39
C PRO A 291 -47.40 26.12 -9.55
N THR A 292 -48.22 25.13 -9.18
CA THR A 292 -49.15 25.27 -8.06
C THR A 292 -48.38 25.19 -6.73
N LEU A 293 -48.25 26.34 -6.07
CA LEU A 293 -47.80 26.47 -4.68
C LEU A 293 -48.72 25.67 -3.72
N PRO A 294 -48.17 24.92 -2.75
CA PRO A 294 -48.96 24.40 -1.64
C PRO A 294 -49.31 25.51 -0.63
N PRO A 295 -50.46 25.44 0.05
CA PRO A 295 -50.87 26.47 0.99
C PRO A 295 -50.02 26.42 2.27
N VAL A 296 -49.62 27.62 2.70
CA VAL A 296 -49.05 27.91 4.03
C VAL A 296 -50.14 27.62 5.08
N MET A 297 -49.91 26.63 5.95
CA MET A 297 -50.65 26.52 7.21
C MET A 297 -49.89 27.30 8.27
N LEU A 298 -50.56 28.31 8.82
CA LEU A 298 -50.08 29.24 9.82
C LEU A 298 -50.86 28.94 11.11
N ASP A 299 -50.45 27.90 11.83
CA ASP A 299 -50.99 27.61 13.15
C ASP A 299 -49.94 28.00 14.18
N GLY A 300 -50.25 29.08 14.88
CA GLY A 300 -49.47 29.58 16.00
C GLY A 300 -49.63 28.67 17.21
N GLU A 301 -48.51 28.19 17.73
CA GLU A 301 -48.42 27.62 19.05
C GLU A 301 -47.41 28.45 19.85
N GLU A 302 -47.93 29.18 20.84
CA GLU A 302 -47.14 29.94 21.81
C GLU A 302 -46.22 28.99 22.57
N VAL A 303 -44.91 29.16 22.40
CA VAL A 303 -43.92 28.56 23.28
C VAL A 303 -43.87 29.40 24.57
N PRO A 304 -44.00 28.82 25.77
CA PRO A 304 -43.92 29.58 27.00
C PRO A 304 -42.50 30.10 27.22
N GLU A 305 -42.38 31.38 27.57
CA GLU A 305 -41.13 32.01 28.02
C GLU A 305 -40.61 31.29 29.26
N VAL A 306 -39.47 30.59 29.11
CA VAL A 306 -38.69 30.07 30.23
C VAL A 306 -37.93 31.24 30.87
N PRO A 307 -37.93 31.41 32.21
CA PRO A 307 -37.22 32.51 32.85
C PRO A 307 -35.71 32.34 32.65
N SER A 308 -35.06 33.44 32.28
CA SER A 308 -33.59 33.54 32.19
C SER A 308 -32.99 33.49 33.60
N GLU A 309 -32.61 32.29 34.06
CA GLU A 309 -31.73 32.16 35.22
C GLU A 309 -30.28 32.42 34.81
N SER A 310 -29.74 33.46 35.44
CA SER A 310 -28.34 33.83 35.51
C SER A 310 -27.46 32.67 35.96
N LEU A 311 -26.60 32.16 35.07
CA LEU A 311 -25.47 31.33 35.46
C LEU A 311 -24.21 32.19 35.42
N GLU A 312 -23.84 32.67 36.61
CA GLU A 312 -22.51 33.24 36.88
C GLU A 312 -21.43 32.21 36.56
N PRO A 313 -20.24 32.63 36.06
CA PRO A 313 -19.14 31.71 35.84
C PRO A 313 -18.58 31.24 37.19
N ALA A 314 -18.71 29.94 37.47
CA ALA A 314 -18.05 29.30 38.60
C ALA A 314 -16.53 29.43 38.45
N LEU A 315 -15.91 30.17 39.37
CA LEU A 315 -14.46 30.24 39.55
C LEU A 315 -13.93 28.84 39.91
N PRO A 316 -12.78 28.40 39.36
CA PRO A 316 -12.15 27.16 39.78
C PRO A 316 -11.72 27.25 41.25
N PRO A 317 -11.77 26.15 42.02
CA PRO A 317 -11.35 26.15 43.42
C PRO A 317 -9.85 26.45 43.54
N LEU A 318 -9.52 27.43 44.39
CA LEU A 318 -8.17 27.68 44.89
C LEU A 318 -7.71 26.46 45.71
N MET A 319 -6.55 25.91 45.35
CA MET A 319 -5.90 24.84 46.13
C MET A 319 -5.48 25.38 47.50
N PRO A 320 -5.56 24.57 48.58
CA PRO A 320 -4.90 24.89 49.83
C PRO A 320 -3.38 24.89 49.64
N GLU A 321 -2.70 25.91 50.17
CA GLU A 321 -1.26 25.88 50.37
C GLU A 321 -0.94 24.71 51.30
N LEU A 322 -0.24 23.70 50.77
CA LEU A 322 0.31 22.61 51.56
C LEU A 322 1.67 23.07 52.09
N ASP A 323 1.69 23.37 53.38
CA ASP A 323 2.90 23.63 54.15
C ASP A 323 3.92 22.50 53.94
N GLY A 324 5.17 22.93 53.74
CA GLY A 324 6.30 22.06 53.47
C GLY A 324 6.51 21.01 54.56
N GLN A 325 6.44 19.75 54.14
CA GLN A 325 7.02 18.65 54.89
C GLN A 325 7.99 17.90 54.00
N GLU A 326 9.28 18.05 54.30
CA GLU A 326 10.39 17.36 53.65
C GLU A 326 10.19 15.84 53.73
N VAL A 327 10.08 15.21 52.57
CA VAL A 327 10.13 13.75 52.42
C VAL A 327 11.58 13.38 52.06
N PRO A 328 12.21 12.42 52.75
CA PRO A 328 13.63 12.12 52.55
C PRO A 328 13.87 11.49 51.17
N GLU A 329 14.92 11.97 50.50
CA GLU A 329 15.41 11.42 49.23
C GLU A 329 15.72 9.92 49.36
N LYS A 330 15.01 9.12 48.56
CA LYS A 330 15.36 7.72 48.31
C LYS A 330 16.42 7.68 47.20
N PRO A 331 17.53 6.94 47.36
CA PRO A 331 18.58 6.93 46.35
C PRO A 331 18.09 6.35 45.02
N SER A 332 18.37 7.07 43.94
CA SER A 332 18.15 6.66 42.55
C SER A 332 18.99 5.41 42.28
N ILE A 333 18.32 4.29 42.03
CA ILE A 333 18.96 3.11 41.45
C ILE A 333 18.90 3.32 39.94
N ASP A 334 20.05 3.69 39.35
CA ASP A 334 20.27 3.67 37.92
C ASP A 334 20.17 2.22 37.43
N LEU A 335 18.99 1.82 36.98
CA LEU A 335 18.81 0.62 36.18
C LEU A 335 19.07 0.98 34.71
N PRO A 336 20.07 0.39 34.05
CA PRO A 336 20.26 0.58 32.62
C PRO A 336 19.09 -0.07 31.89
N ILE A 337 18.22 0.75 31.28
CA ILE A 337 17.27 0.29 30.28
C ILE A 337 18.06 0.00 29.01
N GLU A 338 18.63 -1.19 28.92
CA GLU A 338 19.11 -1.74 27.65
C GLU A 338 17.90 -2.23 26.84
N VAL A 339 17.44 -1.38 25.94
CA VAL A 339 16.71 -1.85 24.76
C VAL A 339 17.72 -2.64 23.91
N PRO A 340 17.46 -3.90 23.52
CA PRO A 340 18.40 -4.67 22.72
C PRO A 340 18.72 -3.92 21.43
N ARG A 341 20.01 -3.60 21.26
CA ARG A 341 20.55 -3.01 20.03
C ARG A 341 20.48 -4.05 18.93
N TYR A 342 19.56 -3.90 17.98
CA TYR A 342 19.60 -4.67 16.74
C TYR A 342 20.74 -4.15 15.86
N ALA A 343 21.90 -4.78 15.98
CA ALA A 343 22.99 -4.61 15.04
C ALA A 343 22.62 -5.34 13.73
N PHE A 344 22.18 -4.57 12.73
CA PHE A 344 22.09 -5.05 11.35
C PHE A 344 23.52 -5.35 10.87
N ASN A 345 23.87 -6.63 10.80
CA ASN A 345 25.18 -7.05 10.32
C ASN A 345 25.21 -6.96 8.78
N ASN A 346 25.27 -5.74 8.24
CA ASN A 346 25.49 -5.48 6.81
C ASN A 346 26.98 -5.63 6.45
N LYS A 347 27.67 -6.66 6.95
CA LYS A 347 29.12 -6.79 6.75
C LYS A 347 29.56 -7.38 5.41
N ASP A 348 28.64 -7.83 4.56
CA ASP A 348 29.01 -8.45 3.27
C ASP A 348 28.66 -7.63 2.03
N GLN A 349 28.27 -6.36 2.18
CA GLN A 349 28.09 -5.46 1.04
C GLN A 349 29.40 -4.69 0.78
N SER A 350 30.38 -5.38 0.20
CA SER A 350 31.54 -4.71 -0.40
C SER A 350 31.13 -4.08 -1.74
N PRO A 351 31.36 -2.78 -1.97
CA PRO A 351 31.38 -2.25 -3.32
C PRO A 351 32.65 -2.74 -4.01
N LEU A 352 32.48 -3.40 -5.17
CA LEU A 352 33.57 -3.68 -6.10
C LEU A 352 34.17 -2.34 -6.55
N ALA A 353 35.32 -1.98 -5.98
CA ALA A 353 36.19 -0.99 -6.56
C ALA A 353 36.84 -1.61 -7.80
N GLY A 354 36.56 -1.02 -8.97
CA GLY A 354 37.34 -1.28 -10.17
C GLY A 354 38.73 -0.69 -9.99
N GLU A 355 39.76 -1.51 -10.16
CA GLU A 355 41.09 -1.02 -10.48
C GLU A 355 41.27 -1.07 -11.99
N SER A 356 41.47 0.13 -12.54
CA SER A 356 42.16 0.34 -13.81
C SER A 356 43.66 0.34 -13.49
N GLY A 357 44.42 -0.53 -14.14
CA GLY A 357 45.87 -0.63 -14.06
C GLY A 357 46.39 -1.61 -15.10
#